data_AF-A0A2W6P1J5-F1
#
_entry.id   AF-A0A2W6P1J5-F1
#
_cell.length_a   1.000
_cell.length_b   1.000
_cell.length_c   1.000
_cell.angle_alpha   90.00
_cell.angle_beta   90.00
_cell.angle_gamma   90.00
#
_symmetry.space_group_name_H-M   'P 1'
#
loop_
_entity.id
_entity.type
_entity.pdbx_description
1 polymer ?
#
loop_
_entity_poly.entity_id
_entity_poly.type
_entity_poly.pdbx_seq_one_letter_code
_entity_poly.pdbx_strand_id
1 'polypeptide(L)'
;MLTQEEFKHVKKLAKLEIHLLEQEYHDILNHVDSAIYEHVEWLDEEQTSELVRKRKNRRYASLTVELCSIMEQMLLQLYKRTYQKRFNSTQLMKTPAYRARTNMEILEAELGKQHIVLKAGKEQCNTALHQAFQTRNRLIHENFSFVAVVKDGSNEEETFEWILHAVKKYRKHLKYEGLA
;
A
#
# COMPACT_ATOMS: atom_id res chain seq x y z
N MET A 1 11.90 -23.81 6.33
CA MET A 1 10.55 -23.76 5.75
C MET A 1 9.69 -22.89 6.65
N LEU A 2 8.86 -22.01 6.08
CA LEU A 2 7.99 -21.11 6.84
C LEU A 2 7.00 -21.91 7.72
N THR A 3 6.82 -21.53 8.98
CA THR A 3 5.78 -22.12 9.85
C THR A 3 4.49 -21.31 9.85
N GLN A 4 3.40 -21.92 10.33
CA GLN A 4 2.11 -21.24 10.46
C GLN A 4 2.17 -20.09 11.48
N GLU A 5 2.95 -20.25 12.54
CA GLU A 5 3.22 -19.23 13.56
C GLU A 5 3.99 -18.05 12.95
N GLU A 6 5.03 -18.32 12.17
CA GLU A 6 5.80 -17.29 11.47
C GLU A 6 4.93 -16.52 10.47
N PHE A 7 4.09 -17.21 9.70
CA PHE A 7 3.14 -16.59 8.79
C PHE A 7 2.19 -15.64 9.53
N LYS A 8 1.59 -16.11 10.63
CA LYS A 8 0.72 -15.29 11.49
C LYS A 8 1.47 -14.09 12.06
N HIS A 9 2.71 -14.27 12.50
CA HIS A 9 3.53 -13.22 13.07
C HIS A 9 3.81 -12.11 12.04
N VAL A 10 4.26 -12.45 10.84
CA VAL A 10 4.50 -11.49 9.75
C VAL A 10 3.26 -10.68 9.41
N LYS A 11 2.10 -11.34 9.31
CA LYS A 11 0.83 -10.66 9.07
C LYS A 11 0.40 -9.74 10.21
N LYS A 12 0.72 -10.09 11.46
CA LYS A 12 0.43 -9.25 12.63
C LYS A 12 1.30 -8.00 12.64
N LEU A 13 2.58 -8.10 12.30
CA LEU A 13 3.46 -6.93 12.18
C LEU A 13 2.94 -5.96 11.13
N ALA A 14 2.66 -6.44 9.91
CA ALA A 14 2.07 -5.62 8.86
C ALA A 14 0.71 -5.02 9.29
N LYS A 15 -0.07 -5.72 10.11
CA LYS A 15 -1.33 -5.18 10.67
C LYS A 15 -1.09 -4.01 11.62
N LEU A 16 -0.07 -4.07 12.45
CA LEU A 16 0.27 -3.00 13.38
C LEU A 16 0.79 -1.78 12.62
N GLU A 17 1.67 -1.97 11.64
CA GLU A 17 2.18 -0.87 10.80
C GLU A 17 1.05 -0.17 10.04
N ILE A 18 0.14 -0.92 9.41
CA ILE A 18 -1.05 -0.34 8.76
C ILE A 18 -1.92 0.43 9.77
N HIS A 19 -2.02 -0.04 11.02
CA HIS A 19 -2.82 0.63 12.03
C HIS A 19 -2.19 1.95 12.49
N LEU A 20 -0.87 2.01 12.64
CA LEU A 20 -0.14 3.25 12.94
C LEU A 20 -0.34 4.28 11.82
N LEU A 21 -0.21 3.85 10.57
CA LEU A 21 -0.44 4.70 9.41
C LEU A 21 -1.90 5.19 9.33
N GLU A 22 -2.86 4.33 9.66
CA GLU A 22 -4.26 4.71 9.78
C GLU A 22 -4.47 5.78 10.87
N GLN A 23 -3.77 5.71 12.01
CA GLN A 23 -3.82 6.78 13.02
C GLN A 23 -3.28 8.11 12.48
N GLU A 24 -2.12 8.09 11.81
CA GLU A 24 -1.56 9.30 11.18
C GLU A 24 -2.51 9.92 10.15
N TYR A 25 -3.24 9.09 9.40
CA TYR A 25 -4.26 9.54 8.48
C TYR A 25 -5.40 10.29 9.20
N HIS A 26 -5.91 9.75 10.31
CA HIS A 26 -6.94 10.43 11.10
C HIS A 26 -6.40 11.74 11.70
N ASP A 27 -5.14 11.80 12.07
CA ASP A 27 -4.53 13.04 12.56
C ASP A 27 -4.48 14.12 11.48
N ILE A 28 -4.20 13.75 10.22
CA ILE A 28 -4.23 14.67 9.08
C ILE A 28 -5.65 15.22 8.82
N LEU A 29 -6.69 14.41 9.04
CA LEU A 29 -8.07 14.84 8.89
C LEU A 29 -8.48 15.82 10.00
N ASN A 30 -8.08 15.53 11.24
CA ASN A 30 -8.58 16.22 12.43
C ASN A 30 -7.72 17.41 12.89
N HIS A 31 -6.46 17.49 12.48
CA HIS A 31 -5.50 18.49 12.97
C HIS A 31 -4.90 19.32 11.83
N VAL A 32 -5.74 20.14 11.20
CA VAL A 32 -5.24 21.29 10.43
C VAL A 32 -5.42 22.53 11.29
N ASP A 33 -4.31 22.99 11.88
CA ASP A 33 -4.29 24.27 12.57
C ASP A 33 -4.19 25.40 11.53
N SER A 34 -5.34 25.96 11.15
CA SER A 34 -5.41 27.11 10.23
C SER A 34 -4.79 28.37 10.84
N ALA A 35 -4.68 28.45 12.17
CA ALA A 35 -4.12 29.62 12.86
C ALA A 35 -2.65 29.89 12.51
N ILE A 36 -1.93 28.85 12.04
CA ILE A 36 -0.54 28.99 11.56
C ILE A 36 -0.46 29.98 10.37
N TYR A 37 -1.53 30.13 9.60
CA TYR A 37 -1.59 31.00 8.43
C TYR A 37 -2.22 32.37 8.72
N GLU A 38 -2.89 32.55 9.85
CA GLU A 38 -3.62 33.79 10.21
C GLU A 38 -2.69 34.99 10.40
N HIS A 39 -1.44 34.77 10.82
CA HIS A 39 -0.45 35.84 11.02
C HIS A 39 0.25 36.28 9.72
N VAL A 40 -0.11 35.70 8.58
CA VAL A 40 0.58 35.88 7.31
C VAL A 40 -0.26 36.80 6.42
N GLU A 41 -0.09 38.11 6.57
CA GLU A 41 -0.91 39.15 5.91
C GLU A 41 -0.89 39.11 4.37
N TRP A 42 0.00 38.34 3.74
CA TRP A 42 0.09 38.21 2.28
C TRP A 42 -0.75 37.07 1.70
N LEU A 43 -1.33 36.20 2.54
CA LEU A 43 -2.19 35.11 2.10
C LEU A 43 -3.66 35.48 2.30
N ASP A 44 -4.46 35.36 1.24
CA ASP A 44 -5.92 35.38 1.36
C ASP A 44 -6.47 34.00 1.79
N GLU A 45 -7.78 33.93 2.04
CA GLU A 45 -8.47 32.71 2.48
C GLU A 45 -8.41 31.57 1.43
N GLU A 46 -8.47 31.91 0.15
CA GLU A 46 -8.40 30.95 -0.96
C GLU A 46 -6.99 30.33 -1.04
N GLN A 47 -5.97 31.17 -0.98
CA GLN A 47 -4.56 30.76 -0.98
C GLN A 47 -4.23 29.91 0.24
N THR A 48 -4.76 30.26 1.41
CA THR A 48 -4.61 29.48 2.65
C THR A 48 -5.26 28.10 2.50
N SER A 49 -6.49 28.06 1.98
CA SER A 49 -7.22 26.81 1.72
C SER A 49 -6.48 25.90 0.73
N GLU A 50 -5.93 26.48 -0.34
CA GLU A 50 -5.16 25.75 -1.34
C GLU A 50 -3.83 25.22 -0.77
N LEU A 51 -3.17 25.97 0.11
CA LEU A 51 -1.97 25.51 0.82
C LEU A 51 -2.25 24.31 1.72
N VAL A 52 -3.33 24.38 2.51
CA VAL A 52 -3.81 23.27 3.34
C VAL A 52 -4.11 22.04 2.49
N ARG A 53 -4.86 22.22 1.39
CA ARG A 53 -5.20 21.13 0.45
C ARG A 53 -3.94 20.49 -0.14
N LYS A 54 -3.00 21.29 -0.65
CA LYS A 54 -1.71 20.79 -1.17
C LYS A 54 -0.92 20.02 -0.11
N ARG A 55 -0.95 20.46 1.16
CA ARG A 55 -0.29 19.74 2.27
C ARG A 55 -0.94 18.39 2.52
N LYS A 56 -2.28 18.32 2.59
CA LYS A 56 -3.01 17.04 2.71
C LYS A 56 -2.69 16.10 1.57
N ASN A 57 -2.69 16.60 0.33
CA ASN A 57 -2.39 15.81 -0.86
C ASN A 57 -0.98 15.22 -0.84
N ARG A 58 0.04 16.00 -0.42
CA ARG A 58 1.40 15.46 -0.22
C ARG A 58 1.43 14.36 0.84
N ARG A 59 0.71 14.52 1.94
CA ARG A 59 0.62 13.49 2.98
C ARG A 59 -0.07 12.23 2.48
N TYR A 60 -1.18 12.32 1.74
CA TYR A 60 -1.82 11.15 1.13
C TYR A 60 -0.89 10.41 0.16
N ALA A 61 -0.08 11.14 -0.61
CA ALA A 61 0.92 10.53 -1.48
C ALA A 61 1.98 9.76 -0.67
N SER A 62 2.53 10.36 0.40
CA SER A 62 3.48 9.69 1.28
C SER A 62 2.88 8.43 1.93
N LEU A 63 1.69 8.55 2.51
CA LEU A 63 0.99 7.44 3.16
C LEU A 63 0.66 6.31 2.16
N THR A 64 0.32 6.63 0.91
CA THR A 64 0.05 5.63 -0.13
C THR A 64 1.29 4.83 -0.50
N VAL A 65 2.44 5.51 -0.64
CA VAL A 65 3.72 4.86 -0.90
C VAL A 65 4.07 3.93 0.25
N GLU A 66 3.95 4.40 1.49
CA GLU A 66 4.25 3.62 2.68
C GLU A 66 3.33 2.42 2.85
N LEU A 67 2.02 2.57 2.63
CA LEU A 67 1.06 1.45 2.64
C LEU A 67 1.45 0.34 1.65
N CYS A 68 1.82 0.71 0.42
CA CYS A 68 2.27 -0.26 -0.58
C CYS A 68 3.61 -0.90 -0.18
N SER A 69 4.52 -0.13 0.42
CA SER A 69 5.79 -0.65 0.93
C SER A 69 5.60 -1.65 2.06
N ILE A 70 4.68 -1.40 3.01
CA ILE A 70 4.34 -2.36 4.08
C ILE A 70 3.89 -3.69 3.48
N MET A 71 3.03 -3.65 2.45
CA MET A 71 2.57 -4.86 1.77
C MET A 71 3.69 -5.58 1.01
N GLU A 72 4.52 -4.86 0.28
CA GLU A 72 5.67 -5.42 -0.43
C GLU A 72 6.67 -6.06 0.55
N GLN A 73 6.96 -5.40 1.68
CA GLN A 73 7.84 -5.94 2.72
C GLN A 73 7.23 -7.17 3.41
N MET A 74 5.92 -7.17 3.68
CA MET A 74 5.24 -8.35 4.21
C MET A 74 5.41 -9.56 3.28
N LEU A 75 5.13 -9.40 1.99
CA LEU A 75 5.29 -10.47 0.99
C LEU A 75 6.75 -10.91 0.84
N LEU A 76 7.69 -9.95 0.84
CA LEU A 76 9.12 -10.23 0.77
C LEU A 76 9.62 -11.03 1.99
N GLN A 77 9.13 -10.69 3.19
CA GLN A 77 9.44 -11.42 4.41
C GLN A 77 8.92 -12.85 4.38
N LEU A 78 7.69 -13.06 3.88
CA LEU A 78 7.16 -14.40 3.66
C LEU A 78 8.02 -15.17 2.67
N TYR A 79 8.40 -14.56 1.55
CA TYR A 79 9.23 -15.19 0.52
C TYR A 79 10.58 -15.65 1.08
N LYS A 80 11.27 -14.77 1.81
CA LYS A 80 12.57 -15.07 2.42
C LYS A 80 12.49 -16.25 3.39
N ARG A 81 11.43 -16.32 4.21
CA ARG A 81 11.23 -17.42 5.18
C ARG A 81 10.84 -18.73 4.48
N THR A 82 10.02 -18.66 3.43
CA THR A 82 9.60 -19.83 2.66
C THR A 82 10.75 -20.46 1.89
N TYR A 83 11.48 -19.66 1.11
CA TYR A 83 12.54 -20.15 0.21
C TYR A 83 13.94 -20.12 0.80
N GLN A 84 14.12 -19.55 2.00
CA GLN A 84 15.41 -19.38 2.68
C GLN A 84 16.48 -18.71 1.79
N LYS A 85 16.05 -17.80 0.90
CA LYS A 85 16.91 -17.09 -0.05
C LYS A 85 16.50 -15.63 -0.21
N ARG A 86 17.42 -14.80 -0.69
CA ARG A 86 17.14 -13.42 -1.04
C ARG A 86 16.28 -13.38 -2.30
N PHE A 87 15.27 -12.50 -2.31
CA PHE A 87 14.51 -12.21 -3.51
C PHE A 87 15.41 -11.48 -4.52
N ASN A 88 15.46 -12.00 -5.75
CA ASN A 88 16.20 -11.41 -6.85
C ASN A 88 15.26 -11.36 -8.06
N SER A 89 14.56 -10.24 -8.21
CA SER A 89 13.60 -10.05 -9.30
C SER A 89 14.27 -10.11 -10.67
N THR A 90 15.47 -9.54 -10.83
CA THR A 90 16.23 -9.59 -12.10
C THR A 90 16.49 -11.01 -12.57
N GLN A 91 16.85 -11.91 -11.65
CA GLN A 91 17.05 -13.33 -11.98
C GLN A 91 15.72 -14.02 -12.31
N LEU A 92 14.66 -13.74 -11.53
CA LEU A 92 13.34 -14.33 -11.76
C LEU A 92 12.73 -13.85 -13.08
N MET A 93 12.95 -12.59 -13.48
CA MET A 93 12.50 -12.04 -14.77
C MET A 93 13.12 -12.72 -15.99
N LYS A 94 14.19 -13.51 -15.85
CA LYS A 94 14.68 -14.37 -16.95
C LYS A 94 13.67 -15.44 -17.34
N THR A 95 12.81 -15.87 -16.40
CA THR A 95 11.68 -16.76 -16.66
C THR A 95 10.59 -16.02 -17.46
N PRO A 96 10.16 -16.54 -18.62
CA PRO A 96 9.17 -15.86 -19.48
C PRO A 96 7.91 -15.40 -18.75
N ALA A 97 7.42 -16.20 -17.79
CA ALA A 97 6.22 -15.89 -17.00
C ALA A 97 6.34 -14.61 -16.14
N TYR A 98 7.56 -14.11 -15.88
CA TYR A 98 7.83 -13.00 -14.96
C TYR A 98 8.35 -11.72 -15.65
N ARG A 99 8.66 -11.75 -16.95
CA ARG A 99 9.33 -10.63 -17.67
C ARG A 99 8.62 -9.29 -17.56
N ALA A 100 7.29 -9.28 -17.53
CA ALA A 100 6.48 -8.06 -17.48
C ALA A 100 5.80 -7.85 -16.11
N ARG A 101 6.15 -8.65 -15.11
CA ARG A 101 5.54 -8.57 -13.78
C ARG A 101 6.32 -7.64 -12.87
N THR A 102 5.60 -6.89 -12.05
CA THR A 102 6.15 -6.15 -10.92
C THR A 102 6.72 -7.09 -9.85
N ASN A 103 7.61 -6.59 -8.99
CA ASN A 103 8.16 -7.37 -7.89
C ASN A 103 7.07 -8.01 -7.02
N MET A 104 6.00 -7.25 -6.74
CA MET A 104 4.86 -7.71 -5.94
C MET A 104 4.16 -8.89 -6.64
N GLU A 105 3.84 -8.80 -7.93
CA GLU A 105 3.21 -9.88 -8.68
C GLU A 105 4.11 -11.14 -8.79
N ILE A 106 5.43 -10.96 -8.84
CA ILE A 106 6.39 -12.08 -8.81
C ILE A 106 6.37 -12.73 -7.42
N LEU A 107 6.41 -11.94 -6.34
CA LEU A 107 6.32 -12.44 -4.97
C LEU A 107 5.03 -13.23 -4.74
N GLU A 108 3.88 -12.70 -5.15
CA GLU A 108 2.60 -13.40 -5.05
C GLU A 108 2.60 -14.73 -5.81
N ALA A 109 3.12 -14.73 -7.04
CA ALA A 109 3.17 -15.93 -7.86
C ALA A 109 4.07 -17.02 -7.25
N GLU A 110 5.21 -16.63 -6.68
CA GLU A 110 6.10 -17.56 -5.98
C GLU A 110 5.46 -18.07 -4.68
N LEU A 111 4.94 -17.18 -3.84
CA LEU A 111 4.24 -17.54 -2.60
C LEU A 111 3.04 -18.46 -2.85
N GLY A 112 2.31 -18.24 -3.94
CA GLY A 112 1.19 -19.08 -4.35
C GLY A 112 1.59 -20.54 -4.63
N LYS A 113 2.79 -20.77 -5.17
CA LYS A 113 3.34 -22.14 -5.35
C LYS A 113 3.62 -22.85 -4.02
N GLN A 114 3.61 -22.12 -2.92
CA GLN A 114 3.89 -22.59 -1.57
C GLN A 114 2.64 -22.46 -0.69
N HIS A 115 1.44 -22.50 -1.31
CA HIS A 115 0.15 -22.42 -0.64
C HIS A 115 -0.10 -21.15 0.18
N ILE A 116 0.64 -20.07 -0.10
CA ILE A 116 0.36 -18.76 0.47
C ILE A 116 -0.50 -18.00 -0.54
N VAL A 117 -1.82 -18.11 -0.38
CA VAL A 117 -2.83 -17.66 -1.35
C VAL A 117 -3.98 -16.92 -0.67
N LEU A 118 -4.76 -16.17 -1.42
CA LEU A 118 -5.99 -15.56 -0.89
C LEU A 118 -7.04 -16.65 -0.59
N LYS A 119 -7.83 -16.44 0.46
CA LYS A 119 -9.02 -17.26 0.73
C LYS A 119 -9.92 -17.31 -0.51
N ALA A 120 -10.40 -18.50 -0.87
CA ALA A 120 -11.36 -18.67 -1.96
C ALA A 120 -12.54 -17.68 -1.89
N GLY A 121 -12.90 -17.09 -3.03
CA GLY A 121 -13.95 -16.06 -3.14
C GLY A 121 -13.49 -14.65 -2.73
N LYS A 122 -12.19 -14.42 -2.65
CA LYS A 122 -11.56 -13.13 -2.33
C LYS A 122 -10.57 -12.67 -3.40
N GLU A 123 -10.68 -13.19 -4.61
CA GLU A 123 -9.84 -12.88 -5.77
C GLU A 123 -9.86 -11.37 -6.09
N GLN A 124 -11.00 -10.71 -5.88
CA GLN A 124 -11.14 -9.26 -6.01
C GLN A 124 -10.22 -8.45 -5.08
N CYS A 125 -9.76 -9.03 -3.97
CA CYS A 125 -8.78 -8.38 -3.10
C CYS A 125 -7.42 -8.28 -3.78
N ASN A 126 -7.07 -9.23 -4.65
CA ASN A 126 -5.84 -9.16 -5.44
C ASN A 126 -5.93 -8.01 -6.45
N THR A 127 -7.02 -7.97 -7.21
CA THR A 127 -7.27 -6.89 -8.18
C THR A 127 -7.22 -5.51 -7.54
N ALA A 128 -7.84 -5.35 -6.36
CA ALA A 128 -7.81 -4.09 -5.63
C ALA A 128 -6.38 -3.72 -5.16
N LEU A 129 -5.60 -4.70 -4.67
CA LEU A 129 -4.21 -4.46 -4.29
C LEU A 129 -3.36 -4.06 -5.51
N HIS A 130 -3.53 -4.73 -6.64
CA HIS A 130 -2.81 -4.42 -7.88
C HIS A 130 -3.10 -3.01 -8.35
N GLN A 131 -4.38 -2.61 -8.31
CA GLN A 131 -4.78 -1.23 -8.62
C GLN A 131 -4.16 -0.23 -7.63
N ALA A 132 -4.04 -0.55 -6.35
CA ALA A 132 -3.36 0.30 -5.37
C ALA A 132 -1.86 0.47 -5.73
N PHE A 133 -1.17 -0.61 -6.11
CA PHE A 133 0.22 -0.55 -6.58
C PHE A 133 0.37 0.24 -7.89
N GLN A 134 -0.56 0.10 -8.82
CA GLN A 134 -0.60 0.91 -10.04
C GLN A 134 -0.78 2.40 -9.72
N THR A 135 -1.66 2.73 -8.78
CA THR A 135 -1.81 4.10 -8.27
C THR A 135 -0.51 4.60 -7.64
N ARG A 136 0.16 3.79 -6.81
CA ARG A 136 1.49 4.13 -6.27
C ARG A 136 2.53 4.40 -7.36
N ASN A 137 2.55 3.59 -8.42
CA ASN A 137 3.50 3.81 -9.52
C ASN A 137 3.18 5.11 -10.27
N ARG A 138 1.91 5.38 -10.55
CA ARG A 138 1.48 6.65 -11.13
C ARG A 138 1.85 7.84 -10.25
N LEU A 139 1.64 7.75 -8.93
CA LEU A 139 2.06 8.80 -7.99
C LEU A 139 3.55 9.14 -8.12
N ILE A 140 4.42 8.13 -8.23
CA ILE A 140 5.87 8.35 -8.39
C ILE A 140 6.16 9.06 -9.71
N HIS A 141 5.50 8.67 -10.80
CA HIS A 141 5.67 9.30 -12.12
C HIS A 141 5.13 10.73 -12.17
N GLU A 142 4.06 11.02 -11.43
CA GLU A 142 3.41 12.33 -11.32
C GLU A 142 4.05 13.20 -10.22
N ASN A 143 5.31 12.95 -9.86
CA ASN A 143 6.07 13.72 -8.85
C ASN A 143 5.35 13.84 -7.49
N PHE A 144 4.73 12.76 -7.03
CA PHE A 144 3.95 12.69 -5.80
C PHE A 144 2.72 13.61 -5.77
N SER A 145 2.21 14.01 -6.94
CA SER A 145 0.94 14.72 -7.05
C SER A 145 -0.24 13.77 -6.83
N PHE A 146 -0.88 13.85 -5.66
CA PHE A 146 -2.00 12.97 -5.34
C PHE A 146 -3.25 13.26 -6.18
N VAL A 147 -3.48 14.53 -6.53
CA VAL A 147 -4.60 14.94 -7.38
C VAL A 147 -4.55 14.24 -8.74
N ALA A 148 -3.34 14.03 -9.28
CA ALA A 148 -3.15 13.41 -10.59
C ALA A 148 -3.55 11.92 -10.65
N VAL A 149 -3.75 11.26 -9.50
CA VAL A 149 -4.13 9.85 -9.45
C VAL A 149 -5.55 9.59 -8.95
N VAL A 150 -6.27 10.66 -8.60
CA VAL A 150 -7.70 10.61 -8.27
C VAL A 150 -8.47 10.14 -9.50
N LYS A 151 -9.45 9.26 -9.30
CA LYS A 151 -10.32 8.79 -10.37
C LYS A 151 -11.48 9.76 -10.57
N ASP A 152 -11.98 9.85 -11.80
CA ASP A 152 -13.18 10.63 -12.11
C ASP A 152 -14.34 10.25 -11.18
N GLY A 153 -14.99 11.27 -10.62
CA GLY A 153 -16.11 11.09 -9.68
C GLY A 153 -15.71 10.75 -8.25
N SER A 154 -14.44 10.88 -7.88
CA SER A 154 -13.96 10.74 -6.49
C SER A 154 -13.08 11.92 -6.09
N ASN A 155 -12.79 12.04 -4.79
CA ASN A 155 -11.85 13.01 -4.25
C ASN A 155 -10.56 12.34 -3.70
N GLU A 156 -9.61 13.16 -3.24
CA GLU A 156 -8.33 12.68 -2.71
C GLU A 156 -8.50 11.79 -1.47
N GLU A 157 -9.43 12.13 -0.58
CA GLU A 157 -9.68 11.39 0.65
C GLU A 157 -10.26 10.00 0.35
N GLU A 158 -11.34 9.94 -0.43
CA GLU A 158 -11.97 8.69 -0.87
C GLU A 158 -11.00 7.78 -1.64
N THR A 159 -10.14 8.38 -2.48
CA THR A 159 -9.10 7.64 -3.21
C THR A 159 -8.12 7.00 -2.23
N PHE A 160 -7.67 7.74 -1.20
CA PHE A 160 -6.79 7.20 -0.18
C PHE A 160 -7.45 6.11 0.67
N GLU A 161 -8.69 6.33 1.13
CA GLU A 161 -9.45 5.34 1.91
C GLU A 161 -9.64 4.03 1.14
N TRP A 162 -9.92 4.12 -0.15
CA TRP A 162 -10.03 2.95 -1.01
C TRP A 162 -8.71 2.16 -1.07
N ILE A 163 -7.56 2.84 -1.18
CA ILE A 163 -6.22 2.20 -1.14
C ILE A 163 -5.98 1.51 0.20
N LEU A 164 -6.20 2.23 1.31
CA LEU A 164 -6.05 1.72 2.67
C LEU A 164 -6.91 0.46 2.87
N HIS A 165 -8.15 0.51 2.41
CA HIS A 165 -9.08 -0.61 2.51
C HIS A 165 -8.67 -1.80 1.64
N ALA A 166 -8.18 -1.56 0.41
CA ALA A 166 -7.66 -2.61 -0.47
C ALA A 166 -6.50 -3.38 0.19
N VAL A 167 -5.53 -2.64 0.74
CA VAL A 167 -4.39 -3.17 1.49
C VAL A 167 -4.85 -3.98 2.71
N LYS A 168 -5.74 -3.42 3.54
CA LYS A 168 -6.29 -4.09 4.72
C LYS A 168 -7.02 -5.39 4.37
N LYS A 169 -7.82 -5.39 3.29
CA LYS A 169 -8.58 -6.56 2.84
C LYS A 169 -7.68 -7.65 2.30
N TYR A 170 -6.72 -7.31 1.43
CA TYR A 170 -5.77 -8.28 0.91
C TYR A 170 -5.03 -8.97 2.06
N ARG A 171 -4.41 -8.21 2.96
CA ARG A 171 -3.69 -8.77 4.12
C ARG A 171 -4.61 -9.64 4.97
N LYS A 172 -5.84 -9.20 5.25
CA LYS A 172 -6.81 -9.99 6.03
C LYS A 172 -7.07 -11.36 5.38
N HIS A 173 -7.22 -11.40 4.05
CA HIS A 173 -7.63 -12.58 3.31
C HIS A 173 -6.50 -13.48 2.80
N LEU A 174 -5.25 -13.03 2.82
CA LEU A 174 -4.09 -13.88 2.56
C LEU A 174 -4.01 -15.01 3.60
N LYS A 175 -3.82 -16.23 3.16
CA LYS A 175 -3.74 -17.43 4.00
C LYS A 175 -2.49 -18.21 3.64
N TYR A 176 -2.05 -19.03 4.59
CA TYR A 176 -1.07 -20.06 4.35
C TYR A 176 -1.79 -21.40 4.55
N GLU A 177 -2.10 -22.05 3.44
CA GLU A 177 -2.74 -23.35 3.37
C GLU A 177 -1.64 -24.44 3.37
N GLY A 178 -0.83 -24.44 4.42
CA GLY A 178 0.31 -25.35 4.59
C GLY A 178 0.17 -26.18 5.85
N LEU A 179 -0.18 -27.46 5.66
CA LEU A 179 -0.16 -28.63 6.55
C LEU A 179 -0.95 -28.51 7.86
N ALA A 180 -2.19 -29.01 7.82
CA ALA A 180 -2.79 -29.68 8.98
C ALA A 180 -2.10 -31.04 9.18
#